data_AF-A0A442UHF8-F1
#
_entry.id   AF-A0A442UHF8-F1
#
_cell.length_a   1.000
_cell.length_b   1.000
_cell.length_c   1.000
_cell.angle_alpha   90.00
_cell.angle_beta   90.00
_cell.angle_gamma   90.00
#
_symmetry.space_group_name_H-M   'P 1'
#
loop_
_entity.id
_entity.type
_entity.pdbx_description
1 polymer ?
#
loop_
_entity_poly.entity_id
_entity_poly.type
_entity_poly.pdbx_seq_one_letter_code
_entity_poly.pdbx_strand_id
1 'polypeptide(L)'
;MADDREDKIRERAYQIWEREGGVHSDPERHWHRAEAEIDREAALPLTAGDALPETREVASSDVLTVEALAVRTGISGEQAQELIDRLGNDRAAIEQAARNLKGKQRLGE
;
A
#
# COMPACT_ATOMS: atom_id res chain seq x y z
N MET A 1 14.25 8.52 27.26
CA MET A 1 13.88 7.24 26.63
C MET A 1 14.57 7.14 25.26
N ALA A 2 15.90 7.22 25.22
CA ALA A 2 16.69 6.97 24.00
C ALA A 2 16.99 5.47 23.85
N ASP A 3 17.04 4.77 24.98
CA ASP A 3 17.26 3.32 25.11
C ASP A 3 16.29 2.49 24.25
N ASP A 4 15.01 2.87 24.19
CA ASP A 4 13.98 2.20 23.37
C ASP A 4 14.27 2.30 21.86
N ARG A 5 14.83 3.43 21.40
CA ARG A 5 15.19 3.64 19.99
C ARG A 5 16.39 2.77 19.61
N GLU A 6 17.43 2.79 20.42
CA GLU A 6 18.66 2.02 20.16
C GLU A 6 18.41 0.51 20.24
N ASP A 7 17.55 0.07 21.14
CA ASP A 7 17.15 -1.34 21.25
C ASP A 7 16.37 -1.82 20.01
N LYS A 8 15.43 -1.01 19.51
CA LYS A 8 14.71 -1.28 18.26
C LYS A 8 15.63 -1.33 17.04
N ILE A 9 16.62 -0.44 16.97
CA ILE A 9 17.61 -0.45 15.88
C ILE A 9 18.44 -1.73 15.92
N ARG A 10 18.85 -2.17 17.11
CA ARG A 10 19.60 -3.41 17.29
C ARG A 10 18.77 -4.63 16.86
N GLU A 11 17.54 -4.73 17.34
CA GLU A 11 16.64 -5.83 16.98
C GLU A 11 16.40 -5.85 15.47
N ARG A 12 16.17 -4.68 14.86
CA ARG A 12 15.91 -4.58 13.43
C ARG A 12 17.13 -4.91 12.57
N ALA A 13 18.31 -4.44 12.97
CA ALA A 13 19.57 -4.78 12.30
C ALA A 13 19.83 -6.30 12.36
N TYR A 14 19.56 -6.93 13.51
CA TYR A 14 19.70 -8.37 13.70
C TYR A 14 18.70 -9.16 12.83
N GLN A 15 17.43 -8.74 12.76
CA GLN A 15 16.44 -9.38 11.88
C GLN A 15 16.82 -9.28 10.39
N ILE A 16 17.33 -8.13 9.95
CA ILE A 16 17.79 -7.93 8.58
C ILE A 16 18.98 -8.86 8.30
N TRP A 17 19.92 -8.95 9.23
CA TRP A 17 21.08 -9.82 9.11
C TRP A 17 20.70 -11.31 9.08
N GLU A 18 19.78 -11.74 9.94
CA GLU A 18 19.28 -13.13 9.98
C GLU A 18 18.54 -13.50 8.68
N ARG A 19 17.74 -12.57 8.14
CA ARG A 19 17.02 -12.73 6.87
C ARG A 19 17.94 -12.78 5.65
N GLU A 20 19.06 -12.07 5.69
CA GLU A 20 20.04 -12.03 4.60
C GLU A 20 21.05 -13.20 4.66
N GLY A 21 20.97 -14.08 5.67
CA GLY A 21 21.78 -15.30 5.74
C GLY A 21 23.21 -15.09 6.24
N GLY A 22 23.47 -13.96 6.89
CA GLY A 22 24.53 -13.74 7.87
C GLY A 22 26.01 -13.83 7.47
N VAL A 23 26.36 -14.30 6.26
CA VAL A 23 27.77 -14.65 5.96
C VAL A 23 28.50 -13.70 5.01
N HIS A 24 27.78 -12.86 4.27
CA HIS A 24 28.37 -12.07 3.17
C HIS A 24 28.02 -10.57 3.19
N SER A 25 27.35 -10.11 4.23
CA SER A 25 26.70 -8.81 4.24
C SER A 25 27.22 -7.95 5.40
N ASP A 26 27.55 -6.70 5.10
CA ASP A 26 28.25 -5.78 6.00
C ASP A 26 27.36 -5.38 7.20
N PRO A 27 27.76 -5.68 8.45
CA PRO A 27 26.98 -5.36 9.64
C PRO A 27 26.70 -3.86 9.80
N GLU A 28 27.64 -3.01 9.38
CA GLU A 28 27.46 -1.54 9.40
C GLU A 28 26.34 -1.07 8.45
N ARG A 29 26.22 -1.71 7.28
CA ARG A 29 25.15 -1.38 6.32
C ARG A 29 23.78 -1.75 6.86
N HIS A 30 23.67 -2.89 7.56
CA HIS A 30 22.43 -3.29 8.21
C HIS A 30 22.09 -2.37 9.38
N TRP A 31 23.08 -1.95 10.15
CA TRP A 31 22.90 -0.99 11.23
C TRP A 31 22.38 0.36 10.70
N HIS A 32 23.01 0.94 9.68
CA HIS A 32 22.55 2.19 9.08
C HIS A 32 21.16 2.06 8.45
N ARG A 33 20.85 0.91 7.84
CA ARG A 33 19.51 0.63 7.30
C ARG A 33 18.46 0.55 8.40
N ALA A 34 18.74 -0.15 9.48
CA ALA A 34 17.86 -0.26 10.64
C ALA A 34 17.68 1.10 11.32
N GLU A 35 18.76 1.86 11.50
CA GLU A 35 18.73 3.19 12.08
C GLU A 35 17.83 4.14 11.28
N ALA A 36 17.97 4.17 9.95
CA ALA A 36 17.13 5.01 9.11
C ALA A 36 15.64 4.61 9.16
N GLU A 37 15.34 3.32 9.33
CA GLU A 37 13.97 2.83 9.43
C GLU A 37 13.33 3.20 10.77
N ILE A 38 14.06 3.01 11.87
CA ILE A 38 13.58 3.38 13.21
C ILE A 38 13.56 4.91 13.40
N ASP A 39 14.51 5.65 12.82
CA ASP A 39 14.49 7.11 12.85
C ASP A 39 13.24 7.68 12.18
N ARG A 40 12.86 7.13 11.03
CA ARG A 40 11.62 7.49 10.34
C ARG A 40 10.39 7.14 11.17
N GLU A 41 10.38 6.00 11.84
CA GLU A 41 9.28 5.58 12.72
C GLU A 41 9.19 6.45 13.99
N ALA A 42 10.32 6.81 14.58
CA ALA A 42 10.39 7.64 15.79
C ALA A 42 10.13 9.13 15.52
N ALA A 43 10.49 9.63 14.33
CA ALA A 43 10.21 10.98 13.89
C ALA A 43 8.73 11.20 13.53
N LEU A 44 7.97 10.13 13.33
CA LEU A 44 6.52 10.19 13.21
C LEU A 44 5.90 10.12 14.62
N PRO A 45 5.30 11.21 15.12
CA PRO A 45 4.70 11.20 16.45
C PRO A 45 3.51 10.22 16.51
N LEU A 46 3.71 9.10 17.21
CA LEU A 46 2.73 8.30 17.96
C LEU A 46 1.47 7.82 17.21
N THR A 47 1.60 7.22 16.03
CA THR A 47 0.50 6.40 15.47
C THR A 47 0.97 5.24 14.60
N ALA A 48 1.88 4.40 15.09
CA ALA A 48 2.26 3.19 14.35
C ALA A 48 2.50 1.96 15.24
N GLY A 49 2.16 2.01 16.53
CA GLY A 49 2.49 0.94 17.48
C GLY A 49 1.35 -0.02 17.83
N ASP A 50 0.09 0.30 17.57
CA ASP A 50 -1.06 -0.53 17.96
C ASP A 50 -2.18 -0.45 16.93
N ALA A 51 -1.88 -0.87 15.71
CA ALA A 51 -2.87 -1.24 14.70
C ALA A 51 -2.17 -2.03 13.59
N LEU A 52 -2.04 -3.34 13.77
CA LEU A 52 -2.30 -4.24 12.64
C LEU A 52 -3.79 -4.59 12.78
N PRO A 53 -4.60 -4.41 11.74
CA PRO A 53 -4.39 -5.12 10.49
C PRO A 53 -3.99 -4.14 9.39
N GLU A 54 -3.14 -4.58 8.47
CA GLU A 54 -3.28 -4.22 7.07
C GLU A 54 -3.69 -2.75 6.88
N THR A 55 -2.76 -1.79 7.00
CA THR A 55 -2.75 -0.71 6.01
C THR A 55 -2.56 -1.46 4.69
N ARG A 56 -3.59 -2.01 4.06
CA ARG A 56 -4.60 -1.20 3.40
C ARG A 56 -3.87 -0.04 2.74
N GLU A 57 -2.93 -0.42 1.89
CA GLU A 57 -2.73 0.22 0.60
C GLU A 57 -4.00 0.17 -0.27
N VAL A 58 -5.21 0.02 0.29
CA VAL A 58 -6.33 0.80 -0.25
C VAL A 58 -5.90 2.26 -0.07
N ALA A 59 -5.56 3.00 -1.10
CA ALA A 59 -5.87 2.74 -2.49
C ALA A 59 -5.21 3.87 -3.28
N SER A 60 -3.91 4.12 -3.16
CA SER A 60 -3.33 4.98 -4.20
C SER A 60 -3.52 4.29 -5.55
N SER A 61 -3.43 2.95 -5.57
CA SER A 61 -3.80 2.12 -6.70
C SER A 61 -5.31 2.13 -6.97
N ASP A 62 -6.20 1.92 -5.99
CA ASP A 62 -7.65 1.91 -6.29
C ASP A 62 -8.22 3.29 -6.60
N VAL A 63 -7.76 4.39 -5.98
CA VAL A 63 -8.14 5.76 -6.35
C VAL A 63 -7.64 6.08 -7.77
N LEU A 64 -6.39 5.76 -8.10
CA LEU A 64 -5.89 5.90 -9.48
C LEU A 64 -6.68 5.01 -10.45
N THR A 65 -7.12 3.83 -10.01
CA THR A 65 -7.94 2.91 -10.81
C THR A 65 -9.35 3.45 -11.01
N VAL A 66 -9.98 4.03 -9.97
CA VAL A 66 -11.28 4.69 -10.01
C VAL A 66 -11.23 5.85 -11.01
N GLU A 67 -10.25 6.74 -10.87
CA GLU A 67 -10.09 7.91 -11.75
C GLU A 67 -9.80 7.49 -13.19
N ALA A 68 -8.88 6.55 -13.41
CA ALA A 68 -8.57 6.04 -14.74
C ALA A 68 -9.79 5.38 -15.42
N LEU A 69 -10.62 4.66 -14.65
CA LEU A 69 -11.82 4.03 -15.17
C LEU A 69 -12.90 5.07 -15.49
N ALA A 70 -13.10 6.05 -14.62
CA ALA A 70 -14.04 7.15 -14.83
C ALA A 70 -13.69 7.96 -16.08
N VAL A 71 -12.40 8.31 -16.27
CA VAL A 71 -11.92 9.02 -17.47
C VAL A 71 -12.06 8.17 -18.73
N ARG A 72 -11.70 6.88 -18.67
CA ARG A 72 -11.66 6.02 -19.86
C ARG A 72 -13.03 5.54 -20.32
N THR A 73 -13.99 5.41 -19.40
CA THR A 73 -15.31 4.82 -19.68
C THR A 73 -16.45 5.83 -19.53
N GLY A 74 -16.19 6.99 -18.91
CA GLY A 74 -17.17 8.05 -18.71
C GLY A 74 -18.25 7.72 -17.67
N ILE A 75 -17.95 6.82 -16.73
CA ILE A 75 -18.79 6.51 -15.57
C ILE A 75 -18.37 7.33 -14.35
N SER A 76 -19.26 7.47 -13.36
CA SER A 76 -18.95 8.18 -12.10
C SER A 76 -17.93 7.43 -11.25
N GLY A 77 -17.15 8.15 -10.42
CA GLY A 77 -16.18 7.53 -9.51
C GLY A 77 -16.79 6.51 -8.55
N GLU A 78 -18.01 6.75 -8.07
CA GLU A 78 -18.79 5.80 -7.26
C GLU A 78 -19.08 4.48 -8.00
N GLN A 79 -19.42 4.54 -9.30
CA GLN A 79 -19.68 3.35 -10.11
C GLN A 79 -18.39 2.58 -10.39
N ALA A 80 -17.28 3.30 -10.57
CA ALA A 80 -15.98 2.68 -10.71
C ALA A 80 -15.54 1.98 -9.41
N GLN A 81 -15.82 2.60 -8.25
CA GLN A 81 -15.52 2.02 -6.95
C GLN A 81 -16.33 0.74 -6.69
N GLU A 82 -17.62 0.71 -7.03
CA GLU A 82 -18.46 -0.49 -6.91
C GLU A 82 -17.95 -1.64 -7.78
N LEU A 83 -17.44 -1.35 -8.97
CA LEU A 83 -16.83 -2.37 -9.83
C LEU A 83 -15.52 -2.91 -9.24
N ILE A 84 -14.71 -2.07 -8.62
CA ILE A 84 -13.48 -2.51 -7.96
C ILE A 84 -13.80 -3.36 -6.72
N ASP A 85 -14.80 -2.95 -5.92
CA ASP A 85 -15.27 -3.73 -4.76
C ASP A 85 -15.77 -5.12 -5.19
N ARG A 86 -16.53 -5.17 -6.29
CA ARG A 86 -17.18 -6.40 -6.76
C ARG A 86 -16.26 -7.33 -7.56
N LEU A 87 -15.32 -6.78 -8.35
CA LEU A 87 -14.44 -7.55 -9.24
C LEU A 87 -12.98 -7.62 -8.74
N GLY A 88 -12.62 -6.92 -7.68
CA GLY A 88 -11.29 -6.95 -7.09
C GLY A 88 -10.21 -6.39 -8.02
N ASN A 89 -9.16 -7.18 -8.29
CA ASN A 89 -7.99 -6.75 -9.06
C ASN A 89 -8.08 -7.09 -10.57
N ASP A 90 -9.19 -7.66 -11.04
CA ASP A 90 -9.37 -8.06 -12.43
C ASP A 90 -9.72 -6.87 -13.35
N ARG A 91 -8.69 -6.08 -13.68
CA ARG A 91 -8.80 -4.84 -14.48
C ARG A 91 -9.57 -5.02 -15.80
N ALA A 92 -9.39 -6.15 -16.49
CA ALA A 92 -10.07 -6.43 -17.75
C ALA A 92 -11.59 -6.61 -17.57
N ALA A 93 -12.00 -7.28 -16.49
CA ALA A 93 -13.40 -7.50 -16.17
C ALA A 93 -14.07 -6.19 -15.71
N ILE A 94 -13.35 -5.39 -14.90
CA ILE A 94 -13.78 -4.06 -14.45
C ILE A 94 -14.05 -3.13 -15.65
N GLU A 95 -13.15 -3.10 -16.62
CA GLU A 95 -13.33 -2.31 -17.84
C GLU A 95 -14.52 -2.75 -18.69
N GLN A 96 -14.70 -4.07 -18.88
CA GLN A 96 -15.82 -4.58 -19.64
C GLN A 96 -17.16 -4.24 -18.98
N ALA A 97 -17.24 -4.38 -17.65
CA ALA A 97 -18.42 -4.02 -16.88
C ALA A 97 -18.73 -2.52 -16.98
N ALA A 98 -17.71 -1.66 -16.86
CA ALA A 98 -17.84 -0.22 -17.00
C ALA A 98 -18.37 0.21 -18.39
N ARG A 99 -17.86 -0.40 -19.48
CA ARG A 99 -18.36 -0.14 -20.85
C ARG A 99 -19.81 -0.56 -21.03
N ASN A 100 -20.21 -1.69 -20.45
CA ASN A 100 -21.59 -2.18 -20.51
C ASN A 100 -22.55 -1.28 -19.70
N LEU A 101 -22.12 -0.80 -18.53
CA LEU A 101 -22.84 0.19 -17.71
C LEU A 101 -23.08 1.50 -18.47
N LYS A 102 -22.04 2.07 -19.08
CA LYS A 102 -22.20 3.29 -19.89
C LYS A 102 -23.12 3.07 -21.09
N GLY A 103 -23.04 1.89 -21.73
CA GLY A 103 -23.94 1.50 -22.81
C GLY A 103 -25.41 1.45 -22.39
N LYS A 104 -25.71 0.89 -21.20
CA LYS A 104 -27.07 0.91 -20.63
C LYS A 104 -27.56 2.32 -20.31
N GLN A 105 -26.71 3.17 -19.71
CA GLN A 105 -27.11 4.55 -19.38
C GLN A 105 -27.52 5.34 -20.62
N ARG A 106 -26.78 5.21 -21.73
CA ARG A 106 -27.06 5.94 -22.98
C ARG A 106 -28.28 5.45 -23.75
N LEU A 107 -28.81 4.28 -23.40
CA LEU A 107 -30.00 3.71 -24.04
C LEU A 107 -31.29 4.06 -23.27
N GLY A 108 -31.15 4.59 -22.06
CA GLY A 108 -32.27 4.96 -21.18
C GLY A 108 -32.59 6.46 -21.13
N GLU A 109 -31.89 7.28 -21.92
CA GLU A 109 -32.15 8.72 -22.11
C GLU A 109 -32.96 8.98 -23.39
#